data_AF-A0A943PMZ2-F1
#
_entry.id   AF-A0A943PMZ2-F1
#
_cell.length_a   1.000
_cell.length_b   1.000
_cell.length_c   1.000
_cell.angle_alpha   90.00
_cell.angle_beta   90.00
_cell.angle_gamma   90.00
#
_symmetry.space_group_name_H-M   'P 1'
#
loop_
_entity.id
_entity.type
_entity.pdbx_description
1 polymer ?
#
loop_
_entity_poly.entity_id
_entity_poly.type
_entity_poly.pdbx_seq_one_letter_code
_entity_poly.pdbx_strand_id
1 'polypeptide(L)'
;TVLAEMANIERSNIQYRLNSGRANYIAKGGKLGRKTGSTKTDDKKKEEYKEVIALLRKGYSIRNIAKLQSIGISTVQRIKNQFIKP
;
A
#
# COMPACT_ATOMS: atom_id res chain seq x y z
N THR A 1 36.65 15.35 1.46
CA THR A 1 37.83 14.66 0.89
C THR A 1 37.53 14.34 -0.55
N VAL A 2 38.49 14.51 -1.46
CA VAL A 2 38.30 14.33 -2.93
C VAL A 2 37.67 12.97 -3.28
N LEU A 3 38.03 11.92 -2.55
CA LEU A 3 37.45 10.58 -2.74
C LEU A 3 35.94 10.48 -2.45
N ALA A 4 35.45 11.24 -1.47
CA ALA A 4 34.03 11.28 -1.17
C ALA A 4 33.24 12.00 -2.28
N GLU A 5 33.82 13.03 -2.88
CA GLU A 5 33.23 13.72 -4.04
C GLU A 5 33.20 12.82 -5.27
N MET A 6 34.26 12.07 -5.55
CA MET A 6 34.30 11.10 -6.64
C MET A 6 33.21 10.02 -6.49
N ALA A 7 33.04 9.47 -5.28
CA ALA A 7 31.98 8.50 -5.00
C ALA A 7 30.56 9.11 -5.17
N ASN A 8 30.38 10.38 -4.83
CA ASN A 8 29.10 11.07 -5.01
C ASN A 8 28.79 11.34 -6.49
N ILE A 9 29.81 11.67 -7.29
CA ILE A 9 29.67 11.84 -8.74
C ILE A 9 29.29 10.52 -9.40
N GLU A 10 29.95 9.42 -9.04
CA GLU A 10 29.62 8.10 -9.56
C GLU A 10 28.18 7.69 -9.22
N ARG A 11 27.76 7.89 -7.97
CA ARG A 11 26.36 7.63 -7.55
C ARG A 11 25.36 8.46 -8.36
N SER A 12 25.66 9.74 -8.59
CA SER A 12 24.80 10.65 -9.36
C SER A 12 24.69 10.21 -10.83
N ASN A 13 25.79 9.73 -11.42
CA ASN A 13 25.80 9.21 -12.78
C ASN A 13 24.95 7.94 -12.92
N ILE A 14 25.02 7.03 -11.94
CA ILE A 14 24.17 5.83 -11.91
C ILE A 14 22.70 6.23 -11.82
N GLN A 15 22.35 7.16 -10.92
CA GLN A 15 20.98 7.65 -10.78
C GLN A 15 20.46 8.30 -12.06
N TYR A 16 21.28 9.13 -12.73
CA TYR A 16 20.94 9.75 -14.00
C TYR A 16 20.59 8.70 -15.06
N ARG A 17 21.44 7.67 -15.23
CA ARG A 17 21.21 6.61 -16.22
C ARG A 17 19.94 5.81 -15.94
N LEU A 18 19.71 5.45 -14.67
CA LEU A 18 18.49 4.73 -14.27
C LEU A 18 17.23 5.58 -14.49
N ASN A 19 17.29 6.87 -14.17
CA ASN A 19 16.17 7.79 -14.37
C ASN A 19 15.85 8.02 -15.85
N SER A 20 16.89 8.16 -16.69
CA SER A 20 16.73 8.27 -18.14
C SER A 20 16.05 7.02 -18.73
N GLY A 21 16.52 5.82 -18.35
CA GLY A 21 15.89 4.56 -18.76
C GLY A 21 14.44 4.44 -18.27
N ARG A 22 14.18 4.81 -17.01
CA ARG A 22 12.85 4.82 -16.42
C ARG A 22 11.91 5.77 -17.17
N ALA A 23 12.37 6.98 -17.48
CA ALA A 23 11.59 7.97 -18.23
C ALA A 23 11.24 7.48 -19.63
N ASN A 24 12.19 6.86 -20.33
CA ASN A 24 11.96 6.28 -21.65
C ASN A 24 10.93 5.12 -21.60
N TYR A 25 11.01 4.26 -20.59
CA TYR A 25 10.02 3.19 -20.40
C TYR A 25 8.60 3.74 -20.16
N ILE A 26 8.46 4.79 -19.33
CA ILE A 26 7.17 5.47 -19.10
C ILE A 26 6.66 6.12 -20.40
N ALA A 27 7.53 6.82 -21.14
CA ALA A 27 7.18 7.48 -22.39
C ALA A 27 6.68 6.49 -23.46
N LYS A 28 7.21 5.26 -23.46
CA LYS A 28 6.75 4.14 -24.30
C LYS A 28 5.47 3.46 -23.81
N GLY A 29 4.80 4.01 -22.80
CA GLY A 29 3.56 3.47 -22.23
C GLY A 29 3.77 2.38 -21.17
N GLY A 30 5.02 2.13 -20.76
CA GLY A 30 5.34 1.21 -19.68
C GLY A 30 4.79 1.71 -18.34
N LYS A 31 4.11 0.84 -17.59
CA LYS A 31 3.61 1.15 -16.24
C LYS A 31 4.58 0.65 -15.18
N LEU A 32 4.89 1.50 -14.22
CA LEU A 32 5.72 1.18 -13.05
C LEU A 32 4.86 0.97 -11.82
N GLY A 33 5.39 0.21 -10.86
CA GLY A 33 4.71 -0.12 -9.62
C GLY A 33 3.92 -1.42 -9.71
N ARG A 34 3.03 -1.64 -8.74
CA ARG A 34 2.29 -2.88 -8.59
C ARG A 34 1.28 -3.04 -9.73
N LYS A 35 1.17 -4.25 -10.29
CA LYS A 35 0.19 -4.56 -11.34
C LYS A 35 -1.23 -4.19 -10.88
N THR A 36 -1.97 -3.52 -11.76
CA THR A 36 -3.40 -3.22 -11.57
C THR A 36 -4.17 -4.53 -11.35
N GLY A 37 -4.93 -4.61 -10.25
CA GLY A 37 -5.65 -5.82 -9.84
C GLY A 37 -4.91 -6.74 -8.86
N SER A 38 -3.66 -6.45 -8.49
CA SER A 38 -3.00 -7.18 -7.40
C SER A 38 -3.58 -6.83 -6.02
N THR A 39 -4.22 -5.66 -5.90
CA THR A 39 -4.99 -5.29 -4.71
C THR A 39 -6.25 -6.16 -4.64
N LYS A 40 -6.53 -6.79 -3.49
CA LYS A 40 -7.77 -7.54 -3.28
C LYS A 40 -8.96 -6.63 -3.63
N THR A 41 -9.86 -7.11 -4.49
CA THR A 41 -11.10 -6.41 -4.83
C THR A 41 -11.95 -6.19 -3.57
N ASP A 42 -12.80 -5.18 -3.59
CA ASP A 42 -13.60 -4.83 -2.41
C ASP A 42 -14.59 -5.94 -2.03
N ASP A 43 -15.07 -6.72 -3.01
CA ASP A 43 -15.92 -7.87 -2.74
C ASP A 43 -15.16 -9.01 -2.02
N LYS A 44 -13.92 -9.28 -2.43
CA LYS A 44 -13.07 -10.26 -1.72
C LYS A 44 -12.75 -9.80 -0.29
N LYS A 45 -12.55 -8.50 -0.09
CA LYS A 45 -12.36 -7.94 1.26
C LYS A 45 -13.63 -8.01 2.10
N LYS A 46 -14.81 -7.78 1.51
CA LYS A 46 -16.10 -7.92 2.22
C LYS A 46 -16.31 -9.35 2.68
N GLU A 47 -15.92 -10.33 1.88
CA GLU A 47 -16.01 -11.74 2.23
C GLU A 47 -15.02 -12.10 3.35
N GLU A 48 -13.74 -11.76 3.19
CA GLU A 48 -12.68 -12.03 4.18
C GLU A 48 -12.96 -11.38 5.54
N TYR A 49 -13.54 -10.18 5.56
CA TYR A 49 -13.81 -9.40 6.77
C TYR A 49 -15.29 -9.29 7.10
N LYS A 50 -16.11 -10.23 6.64
CA LYS A 50 -17.57 -10.23 6.85
C LYS A 50 -17.94 -10.10 8.32
N GLU A 51 -17.25 -10.83 9.18
CA GLU A 51 -17.49 -10.81 10.63
C GLU A 51 -17.08 -9.49 11.28
N VAL A 52 -15.95 -8.92 10.87
CA VAL A 52 -15.48 -7.60 11.32
C VAL A 52 -16.50 -6.52 10.94
N ILE A 53 -17.00 -6.55 9.71
CA ILE A 53 -18.01 -5.61 9.23
C ILE A 53 -19.32 -5.77 10.03
N ALA A 54 -19.75 -7.01 10.29
CA ALA A 54 -20.94 -7.27 11.09
C ALA A 54 -20.80 -6.75 12.53
N LEU A 55 -19.64 -6.96 13.17
CA LEU A 55 -19.36 -6.46 14.52
C LEU A 55 -19.28 -4.94 14.57
N LEU A 56 -18.67 -4.31 13.55
CA LEU A 56 -18.64 -2.86 13.46
C LEU A 56 -20.04 -2.26 13.26
N ARG A 57 -20.92 -2.90 12.48
CA ARG A 57 -22.32 -2.49 12.31
C ARG A 57 -23.15 -2.64 13.59
N LYS A 58 -22.84 -3.64 14.42
CA LYS A 58 -23.44 -3.82 15.76
C LYS A 58 -22.95 -2.79 16.79
N GLY A 59 -21.99 -1.93 16.45
CA GLY A 59 -21.51 -0.84 17.32
C GLY A 59 -20.40 -1.23 18.28
N TYR A 60 -19.75 -2.39 18.12
CA TYR A 60 -18.61 -2.78 18.97
C TYR A 60 -17.40 -1.85 18.75
N SER A 61 -16.61 -1.67 19.81
CA SER A 61 -15.39 -0.87 19.73
C SER A 61 -14.32 -1.54 18.87
N ILE A 62 -13.53 -0.73 18.15
CA ILE A 62 -12.45 -1.21 17.27
C ILE A 62 -11.46 -2.11 18.03
N ARG A 63 -11.14 -1.75 19.28
CA ARG A 63 -10.21 -2.52 20.12
C ARG A 63 -10.78 -3.89 20.50
N ASN A 64 -12.08 -3.97 20.80
CA ASN A 64 -12.72 -5.24 21.12
C ASN A 64 -12.75 -6.16 19.90
N ILE A 65 -13.07 -5.61 18.72
CA ILE A 65 -13.11 -6.37 17.48
C ILE A 65 -11.72 -6.90 17.10
N ALA A 66 -10.69 -6.07 17.23
CA ALA A 66 -9.30 -6.46 16.99
C ALA A 66 -8.88 -7.65 17.88
N LYS A 67 -9.27 -7.63 19.17
CA LYS A 67 -8.99 -8.73 20.10
C LYS A 67 -9.80 -9.99 19.80
N LEU A 68 -11.09 -9.86 19.49
CA LEU A 68 -11.99 -10.98 19.20
C LEU A 68 -11.57 -11.74 17.94
N GLN A 69 -11.18 -11.00 16.90
CA GLN A 69 -10.84 -11.57 15.59
C GLN A 69 -9.33 -11.79 15.41
N SER A 70 -8.51 -11.46 16.41
CA SER A 70 -7.04 -11.48 16.32
C SER A 70 -6.48 -10.71 15.11
N ILE A 71 -7.14 -9.60 14.76
CA ILE A 71 -6.76 -8.73 13.64
C ILE A 71 -6.13 -7.45 14.19
N GLY A 72 -5.12 -6.94 13.49
CA GLY A 72 -4.49 -5.67 13.83
C GLY A 72 -5.49 -4.49 13.84
N ILE A 73 -5.34 -3.61 14.82
CA ILE A 73 -6.21 -2.43 15.02
C ILE A 73 -6.29 -1.57 13.74
N SER A 74 -5.17 -1.39 13.04
CA SER A 74 -5.08 -0.62 11.79
C SER A 74 -5.91 -1.22 10.66
N THR A 75 -6.03 -2.55 10.61
CA THR A 75 -6.86 -3.26 9.62
C THR A 75 -8.34 -3.06 9.90
N VAL A 76 -8.77 -3.18 11.16
CA VAL A 76 -10.16 -2.91 11.56
C VAL A 76 -10.54 -1.45 11.28
N GLN A 77 -9.62 -0.51 11.55
CA GLN A 77 -9.83 0.91 11.23
C GLN A 77 -9.99 1.14 9.72
N ARG A 78 -9.15 0.50 8.89
CA ARG A 78 -9.22 0.60 7.43
C ARG A 78 -10.54 0.05 6.89
N ILE A 79 -11.00 -1.09 7.43
CA ILE A 79 -12.29 -1.70 7.08
C ILE A 79 -13.46 -0.77 7.47
N LYS A 80 -13.41 -0.17 8.66
CA LYS A 80 -14.43 0.80 9.11
C LYS A 80 -14.54 2.00 8.16
N ASN A 81 -13.40 2.58 7.79
CA ASN A 81 -13.36 3.71 6.86
C ASN A 81 -13.74 3.32 5.44
N GLN A 82 -13.53 2.06 5.03
CA GLN A 82 -13.86 1.62 3.68
C GLN A 82 -15.34 1.21 3.52
N PHE A 83 -15.98 0.68 4.56
CA PHE A 83 -17.31 0.04 4.45
C PHE A 83 -18.43 0.64 5.31
N ILE A 84 -18.13 1.55 6.24
CA ILE A 84 -19.14 2.07 7.19
C ILE A 84 -19.23 3.59 7.19
N LYS A 85 -18.10 4.29 7.18
CA LYS A 85 -18.07 5.73 6.97
C LYS A 85 -17.61 5.99 5.54
N PRO A 86 -18.50 6.29 4.58
CA PRO A 86 -18.05 6.80 3.29
C PRO A 86 -17.30 8.13 3.46
#